data_AF-A0A7C6U9G7-F1
#
_entry.id   AF-A0A7C6U9G7-F1
#
_cell.length_a   1.000
_cell.length_b   1.000
_cell.length_c   1.000
_cell.angle_alpha   90.00
_cell.angle_beta   90.00
_cell.angle_gamma   90.00
#
_symmetry.space_group_name_H-M   'P 1'
#
loop_
_entity.id
_entity.type
_entity.pdbx_description
1 polymer ?
#
loop_
_entity_poly.entity_id
_entity_poly.type
_entity_poly.pdbx_seq_one_letter_code
_entity_poly.pdbx_strand_id
1 'polypeptide(L)'
;MSAREAELVARLSARGLTVATAESLTAGLLASRIAAVPGASAVLRGGLVVYATDLKHTLAGVPDEVLARHGAVSCETAAALADGARSRCGADVGIGLTGVAGPDLQEGHPAGTVYVGVSGPDGHAEVLAPALRGDRARIREAACQVAVDRLLEILGNETSA
;
A
#
# COMPACT_ATOMS: atom_id res chain seq x y z
N MET A 1 -19.76 4.91 3.14
CA MET A 1 -18.54 5.58 2.62
C MET A 1 -17.67 5.86 3.84
N SER A 2 -16.41 5.40 3.86
CA SER A 2 -15.52 5.64 5.00
C SER A 2 -15.07 7.10 5.00
N ALA A 3 -15.18 7.76 6.16
CA ALA A 3 -14.81 9.17 6.32
C ALA A 3 -13.33 9.43 6.02
N ARG A 4 -12.47 8.44 6.26
CA ARG A 4 -11.00 8.56 6.09
C ARG A 4 -10.60 8.58 4.61
N GLU A 5 -11.20 7.75 3.76
CA GLU A 5 -10.91 7.79 2.33
C GLU A 5 -11.43 9.07 1.68
N ALA A 6 -12.56 9.59 2.15
CA ALA A 6 -13.05 10.90 1.72
C ALA A 6 -12.07 12.03 2.10
N GLU A 7 -11.55 11.99 3.32
CA GLU A 7 -10.51 12.91 3.77
C GLU A 7 -9.23 12.78 2.92
N LEU A 8 -8.79 11.55 2.64
CA LEU A 8 -7.61 11.29 1.83
C LEU A 8 -7.75 11.87 0.42
N VAL A 9 -8.86 11.62 -0.26
CA VAL A 9 -9.13 12.17 -1.59
C VAL A 9 -9.15 13.70 -1.56
N ALA A 10 -9.77 14.30 -0.54
CA ALA A 10 -9.81 15.74 -0.39
C ALA A 10 -8.41 16.35 -0.18
N ARG A 11 -7.57 15.74 0.67
CA ARG A 11 -6.22 16.22 0.98
C ARG A 11 -5.27 16.08 -0.21
N LEU A 12 -5.33 14.97 -0.93
CA LEU A 12 -4.57 14.77 -2.16
C LEU A 12 -4.99 15.78 -3.23
N SER A 13 -6.30 15.95 -3.45
CA SER A 13 -6.85 16.90 -4.42
C SER A 13 -6.43 18.34 -4.10
N ALA A 14 -6.50 18.76 -2.83
CA ALA A 14 -6.12 20.10 -2.41
C ALA A 14 -4.64 20.43 -2.65
N ARG A 15 -3.79 19.40 -2.74
CA ARG A 15 -2.35 19.52 -3.01
C ARG A 15 -1.96 19.24 -4.46
N GLY A 16 -2.93 18.85 -5.31
CA GLY A 16 -2.65 18.39 -6.67
C GLY A 16 -1.80 17.12 -6.71
N LEU A 17 -1.82 16.32 -5.64
CA LEU A 17 -1.07 15.06 -5.56
C LEU A 17 -1.93 13.88 -6.00
N THR A 18 -1.27 12.88 -6.55
CA THR A 18 -1.88 11.64 -7.03
C THR A 18 -1.30 10.42 -6.31
N VAL A 19 -2.07 9.34 -6.27
CA VAL A 19 -1.74 8.10 -5.56
C VAL A 19 -1.96 6.86 -6.44
N ALA A 20 -1.12 5.85 -6.25
CA ALA A 20 -1.29 4.51 -6.81
C ALA A 20 -1.00 3.42 -5.76
N THR A 21 -1.53 2.22 -5.98
CA THR A 21 -1.36 1.08 -5.05
C THR A 21 -0.67 -0.12 -5.70
N ALA A 22 0.09 -0.90 -4.93
CA ALA A 22 0.57 -2.23 -5.28
C ALA A 22 0.16 -3.19 -4.17
N GLU A 23 -0.74 -4.12 -4.48
CA GLU A 23 -1.48 -4.90 -3.50
C GLU A 23 -1.24 -6.39 -3.67
N SER A 24 -0.68 -7.03 -2.63
CA SER A 24 -0.63 -8.49 -2.50
C SER A 24 -1.81 -8.97 -1.65
N LEU A 25 -1.69 -9.00 -0.31
CA LEU A 25 -2.72 -9.61 0.56
C LEU A 25 -4.13 -8.98 0.42
N THR A 26 -4.20 -7.69 0.07
CA THR A 26 -5.46 -6.95 -0.08
C THR A 26 -6.09 -7.10 -1.45
N ALA A 27 -5.32 -7.53 -2.46
CA ALA A 27 -5.82 -7.89 -3.80
C ALA A 27 -6.73 -6.84 -4.45
N GLY A 28 -6.36 -5.55 -4.39
CA GLY A 28 -7.11 -4.45 -5.00
C GLY A 28 -8.16 -3.80 -4.09
N LEU A 29 -8.28 -4.27 -2.84
CA LEU A 29 -9.24 -3.72 -1.89
C LEU A 29 -8.94 -2.27 -1.55
N LEU A 30 -7.67 -1.86 -1.42
CA LEU A 30 -7.33 -0.48 -1.11
C LEU A 30 -7.69 0.45 -2.28
N ALA A 31 -7.31 0.08 -3.51
CA ALA A 31 -7.69 0.84 -4.70
C ALA A 31 -9.21 0.98 -4.83
N SER A 32 -9.96 -0.10 -4.59
CA SER A 32 -11.43 -0.10 -4.60
C SER A 32 -12.02 0.84 -3.54
N ARG A 33 -11.47 0.83 -2.32
CA ARG A 33 -11.90 1.73 -1.23
C ARG A 33 -11.71 3.20 -1.60
N ILE A 34 -10.58 3.56 -2.21
CA ILE A 34 -10.31 4.92 -2.68
C ILE A 34 -11.25 5.28 -3.84
N ALA A 35 -11.40 4.39 -4.82
CA ALA A 35 -12.24 4.60 -6.01
C ALA A 35 -13.74 4.77 -5.67
N ALA A 36 -14.20 4.25 -4.52
CA ALA A 36 -15.58 4.40 -4.05
C ALA A 36 -15.93 5.84 -3.60
N VAL A 37 -14.94 6.73 -3.45
CA VAL A 37 -15.14 8.13 -3.06
C VAL A 37 -15.40 9.00 -4.30
N PRO A 38 -16.47 9.82 -4.33
CA PRO A 38 -16.68 10.79 -5.40
C PRO A 38 -15.47 11.72 -5.58
N GLY A 39 -15.02 11.89 -6.83
CA GLY A 39 -13.83 12.69 -7.15
C GLY A 39 -12.50 11.93 -7.09
N ALA A 40 -12.50 10.63 -6.71
CA ALA A 40 -11.28 9.82 -6.64
C ALA A 40 -10.50 9.75 -7.97
N SER A 41 -11.16 9.91 -9.12
CA SER A 41 -10.50 9.93 -10.43
C SER A 41 -9.51 11.09 -10.61
N ALA A 42 -9.60 12.15 -9.79
CA ALA A 42 -8.64 13.24 -9.79
C ALA A 42 -7.30 12.85 -9.13
N VAL A 43 -7.29 11.85 -8.25
CA VAL A 43 -6.13 11.51 -7.42
C VAL A 43 -5.64 10.07 -7.63
N LEU A 44 -6.52 9.10 -7.81
CA LEU A 44 -6.15 7.69 -7.99
C LEU A 44 -5.73 7.44 -9.44
N ARG A 45 -4.44 7.17 -9.67
CA ARG A 45 -3.90 6.89 -11.01
C ARG A 45 -4.14 5.46 -11.47
N GLY A 46 -4.19 4.54 -10.52
CA GLY A 46 -4.35 3.11 -10.78
C GLY A 46 -3.72 2.28 -9.68
N GLY A 47 -3.54 0.99 -9.97
CA GLY A 47 -2.82 0.11 -9.07
C GLY A 47 -2.47 -1.22 -9.71
N LEU A 48 -1.59 -1.95 -9.03
CA LEU A 48 -1.09 -3.26 -9.41
C LEU A 48 -1.58 -4.28 -8.40
N VAL A 49 -2.15 -5.39 -8.85
CA VAL A 49 -2.43 -6.54 -7.99
C VAL A 49 -1.36 -7.60 -8.25
N VAL A 50 -0.43 -7.74 -7.31
CA VAL A 50 0.79 -8.57 -7.45
C VAL A 50 0.81 -9.69 -6.42
N TYR A 51 -0.24 -10.51 -6.48
CA TYR A 51 -0.49 -11.57 -5.50
C TYR A 51 0.60 -12.65 -5.53
N ALA A 52 1.00 -13.09 -6.72
CA ALA A 52 2.08 -14.04 -6.92
C ALA A 52 3.46 -13.36 -6.77
N THR A 53 4.45 -14.07 -6.22
CA THR A 53 5.77 -13.51 -5.90
C THR A 53 6.53 -13.05 -7.15
N ASP A 54 6.46 -13.80 -8.24
CA ASP A 54 7.04 -13.45 -9.54
C ASP A 54 6.42 -12.18 -10.15
N LEU A 55 5.13 -11.93 -9.90
CA LEU A 55 4.46 -10.71 -10.34
C LEU A 55 4.90 -9.46 -9.56
N LYS A 56 5.42 -9.61 -8.34
CA LYS A 56 6.03 -8.49 -7.60
C LYS A 56 7.25 -7.96 -8.35
N HIS A 57 8.06 -8.85 -8.94
CA HIS A 57 9.16 -8.46 -9.79
C HIS A 57 8.67 -7.90 -11.13
N THR A 58 7.93 -8.71 -11.89
CA THR A 58 7.65 -8.39 -13.30
C THR A 58 6.70 -7.20 -13.50
N LEU A 59 5.73 -6.99 -12.59
CA LEU A 59 4.76 -5.89 -12.70
C LEU A 59 5.13 -4.70 -11.82
N ALA A 60 5.53 -4.92 -10.57
CA ALA A 60 5.86 -3.84 -9.63
C ALA A 60 7.35 -3.47 -9.62
N GLY A 61 8.23 -4.24 -10.26
CA GLY A 61 9.66 -3.93 -10.31
C GLY A 61 10.41 -4.20 -9.01
N VAL A 62 9.87 -5.03 -8.10
CA VAL A 62 10.61 -5.44 -6.90
C VAL A 62 11.88 -6.19 -7.34
N PRO A 63 13.08 -5.79 -6.89
CA PRO A 63 14.31 -6.49 -7.28
C PRO A 63 14.30 -7.95 -6.84
N ASP A 64 14.75 -8.86 -7.71
CA ASP A 64 14.82 -10.29 -7.38
C ASP A 64 15.68 -10.56 -6.15
N GLU A 65 16.74 -9.76 -5.94
CA GLU A 65 17.58 -9.88 -4.75
C GLU A 65 16.84 -9.55 -3.45
N VAL A 66 15.85 -8.65 -3.50
CA VAL A 66 15.01 -8.31 -2.34
C VAL A 66 14.13 -9.51 -2.01
N LEU A 67 13.46 -10.09 -3.01
CA LEU A 67 12.62 -11.26 -2.84
C LEU A 67 13.42 -12.47 -2.35
N ALA A 68 14.63 -12.69 -2.88
CA ALA A 68 15.48 -13.80 -2.50
C ALA A 68 16.05 -13.68 -1.08
N ARG A 69 16.43 -12.46 -0.64
CA ARG A 69 17.03 -12.23 0.69
C ARG A 69 15.99 -12.05 1.80
N HIS A 70 14.91 -11.34 1.52
CA HIS A 70 13.96 -10.88 2.54
C HIS A 70 12.59 -11.58 2.44
N GLY A 71 12.28 -12.24 1.32
CA GLY A 71 10.98 -12.86 1.10
C GLY A 71 9.91 -11.87 0.64
N ALA A 72 8.75 -12.40 0.24
CA ALA A 72 7.63 -11.59 -0.22
C ALA A 72 6.93 -10.86 0.93
N VAL A 73 7.08 -11.33 2.18
CA VAL A 73 6.46 -10.74 3.37
C VAL A 73 7.52 -10.04 4.23
N SER A 74 7.96 -8.86 3.78
CA SER A 74 9.03 -8.10 4.44
C SER A 74 8.87 -6.58 4.28
N CYS A 75 9.63 -5.83 5.08
CA CYS A 75 9.68 -4.37 4.98
C CYS A 75 10.20 -3.92 3.61
N GLU A 76 11.26 -4.57 3.14
CA GLU A 76 11.96 -4.27 1.89
C GLU A 76 11.06 -4.51 0.69
N THR A 77 10.30 -5.61 0.70
CA THR A 77 9.29 -5.87 -0.33
C THR A 77 8.17 -4.83 -0.27
N ALA A 78 7.70 -4.42 0.91
CA ALA A 78 6.65 -3.40 1.01
C ALA A 78 7.10 -2.03 0.49
N ALA A 79 8.34 -1.62 0.79
CA ALA A 79 8.95 -0.40 0.25
C ALA A 79 9.07 -0.46 -1.28
N ALA A 80 9.62 -1.55 -1.81
CA ALA A 80 9.78 -1.73 -3.24
C ALA A 80 8.44 -1.79 -3.99
N LEU A 81 7.39 -2.38 -3.38
CA LEU A 81 6.03 -2.35 -3.91
C LEU A 81 5.48 -0.92 -3.96
N ALA A 82 5.71 -0.11 -2.92
CA ALA A 82 5.27 1.28 -2.90
C ALA A 82 5.96 2.10 -4.00
N ASP A 83 7.28 1.96 -4.16
CA ASP A 83 8.03 2.57 -5.26
C ASP A 83 7.55 2.10 -6.63
N GLY A 84 7.26 0.80 -6.75
CA GLY A 84 6.67 0.19 -7.93
C GLY A 84 5.33 0.82 -8.30
N ALA A 85 4.42 0.96 -7.34
CA ALA A 85 3.13 1.61 -7.55
C ALA A 85 3.29 3.04 -8.06
N ARG A 86 4.15 3.84 -7.39
CA ARG A 86 4.43 5.24 -7.76
C ARG A 86 4.95 5.33 -9.19
N SER A 87 6.04 4.60 -9.48
CA SER A 87 6.76 4.69 -10.75
C SER A 87 5.98 4.11 -11.93
N ARG A 88 5.35 2.94 -11.76
CA ARG A 88 4.64 2.23 -12.85
C ARG A 88 3.33 2.91 -13.24
N CYS A 89 2.64 3.53 -12.28
CA CYS A 89 1.38 4.24 -12.54
C CYS A 89 1.57 5.74 -12.78
N GLY A 90 2.80 6.26 -12.66
CA GLY A 90 3.10 7.69 -12.79
C GLY A 90 2.29 8.52 -11.78
N ALA A 91 2.30 8.10 -10.52
CA ALA A 91 1.68 8.81 -9.40
C ALA A 91 2.75 9.56 -8.59
N ASP A 92 2.33 10.55 -7.80
CA ASP A 92 3.23 11.25 -6.87
C ASP A 92 3.53 10.40 -5.63
N VAL A 93 2.54 9.61 -5.20
CA VAL A 93 2.62 8.72 -4.04
C VAL A 93 2.30 7.29 -4.45
N GLY A 94 3.06 6.33 -3.92
CA GLY A 94 2.78 4.91 -4.06
C GLY A 94 2.54 4.23 -2.71
N ILE A 95 1.60 3.29 -2.66
CA ILE A 95 1.36 2.46 -1.47
C ILE A 95 1.58 0.99 -1.81
N GLY A 96 2.44 0.30 -1.05
CA GLY A 96 2.71 -1.13 -1.19
C GLY A 96 2.17 -1.93 -0.01
N LEU A 97 1.40 -2.99 -0.26
CA LEU A 97 0.89 -3.89 0.78
C LEU A 97 1.30 -5.34 0.55
N THR A 98 2.01 -5.89 1.53
CA THR A 98 2.33 -7.33 1.59
C THR A 98 2.14 -7.87 3.00
N GLY A 99 1.89 -9.17 3.14
CA GLY A 99 1.57 -9.76 4.43
C GLY A 99 0.81 -11.07 4.33
N VAL A 100 0.50 -11.63 5.49
CA VAL A 100 -0.20 -12.90 5.65
C VAL A 100 -1.60 -12.64 6.16
N ALA A 101 -2.60 -12.72 5.27
CA ALA A 101 -4.00 -12.60 5.68
C ALA A 101 -4.52 -13.87 6.39
N GLY A 102 -3.79 -14.98 6.32
CA GLY A 102 -4.17 -16.25 6.95
C GLY A 102 -5.22 -17.06 6.18
N PRO A 103 -5.69 -18.17 6.79
CA PRO A 103 -5.39 -18.60 8.17
C PRO A 103 -4.01 -19.25 8.35
N ASP A 104 -3.40 -19.76 7.29
CA ASP A 104 -2.13 -20.49 7.35
C ASP A 104 -0.91 -19.57 7.47
N LEU A 105 0.22 -20.15 7.86
CA LEU A 105 1.53 -19.48 7.81
C LEU A 105 1.97 -19.27 6.36
N GLN A 106 2.73 -18.21 6.12
CA GLN A 106 3.44 -17.99 4.85
C GLN A 106 4.86 -17.50 5.15
N GLU A 107 5.86 -18.14 4.54
CA GLU A 107 7.29 -17.83 4.79
C GLU A 107 7.66 -17.85 6.29
N GLY A 108 6.96 -18.67 7.09
CA GLY A 108 7.14 -18.74 8.55
C GLY A 108 6.44 -17.63 9.35
N HIS A 109 5.80 -16.66 8.68
CA HIS A 109 5.05 -15.59 9.33
C HIS A 109 3.62 -16.02 9.69
N PRO A 110 3.12 -15.65 10.88
CA PRO A 110 1.74 -15.90 11.28
C PRO A 110 0.74 -15.00 10.55
N ALA A 111 -0.51 -15.46 10.49
CA ALA A 111 -1.62 -14.62 10.06
C ALA A 111 -1.66 -13.32 10.89
N GLY A 112 -1.82 -12.19 10.19
CA GLY A 112 -1.80 -10.86 10.79
C GLY A 112 -0.46 -10.12 10.67
N THR A 113 0.62 -10.78 10.23
CA THR A 113 1.85 -10.08 9.82
C THR A 113 1.59 -9.29 8.54
N VAL A 114 1.65 -7.97 8.60
CA VAL A 114 1.43 -7.09 7.46
C VAL A 114 2.51 -6.01 7.44
N TYR A 115 2.94 -5.65 6.23
CA TYR A 115 3.82 -4.54 5.95
C TYR A 115 3.13 -3.58 4.97
N VAL A 116 3.17 -2.29 5.31
CA VAL A 116 2.57 -1.21 4.53
C VAL A 116 3.68 -0.21 4.22
N GLY A 117 4.10 -0.17 2.96
CA GLY A 117 5.02 0.84 2.45
C GLY A 117 4.26 2.04 1.89
N VAL A 118 4.73 3.25 2.15
CA VAL A 118 4.26 4.48 1.50
C VAL A 118 5.48 5.20 0.95
N SER A 119 5.50 5.40 -0.36
CA SER A 119 6.59 6.09 -1.05
C SER A 119 6.15 7.46 -1.53
N GLY A 120 6.83 8.49 -1.05
CA GLY A 120 6.51 9.90 -1.29
C GLY A 120 7.08 10.45 -2.61
N PRO A 121 6.83 11.73 -2.93
CA PRO A 121 7.35 12.37 -4.15
C PRO A 121 8.88 12.46 -4.21
N ASP A 122 9.55 12.45 -3.06
CA ASP A 122 11.00 12.53 -2.91
C ASP A 122 11.74 11.21 -3.21
N GLY A 123 11.00 10.13 -3.49
CA GLY A 123 11.59 8.82 -3.74
C GLY A 123 11.72 7.94 -2.49
N HIS A 124 11.48 8.49 -1.29
CA HIS A 124 11.68 7.76 -0.05
C HIS A 124 10.43 7.00 0.39
N ALA A 125 10.61 5.70 0.64
CA ALA A 125 9.57 4.83 1.16
C ALA A 125 9.70 4.65 2.68
N GLU A 126 8.61 4.94 3.39
CA GLU A 126 8.45 4.61 4.80
C GLU A 126 7.62 3.34 4.93
N VAL A 127 7.94 2.50 5.93
CA VAL A 127 7.25 1.22 6.12
C VAL A 127 6.72 1.08 7.55
N LEU A 128 5.47 0.65 7.66
CA LEU A 128 4.87 0.20 8.92
C LEU A 128 4.71 -1.31 8.89
N ALA A 129 4.90 -1.93 10.05
CA ALA A 129 4.74 -3.36 10.26
C ALA A 129 3.66 -3.65 11.32
N PRO A 130 2.37 -3.33 11.06
CA PRO A 130 1.32 -3.57 12.03
C PRO A 130 1.11 -5.07 12.28
N ALA A 131 0.97 -5.46 13.54
CA ALA A 131 0.49 -6.78 13.92
C ALA A 131 -1.04 -6.76 13.99
N LEU A 132 -1.69 -7.26 12.94
CA LEU A 132 -3.15 -7.24 12.81
C LEU A 132 -3.79 -8.50 13.41
N ARG A 133 -5.04 -8.39 13.83
CA ARG A 133 -5.80 -9.49 14.43
C ARG A 133 -7.14 -9.66 13.73
N GLY A 134 -7.61 -10.90 13.67
CA GLY A 134 -8.90 -11.24 13.12
C GLY A 134 -8.80 -12.36 12.08
N ASP A 135 -9.92 -12.63 11.42
CA ASP A 135 -9.95 -13.51 10.27
C ASP A 135 -9.33 -12.83 9.02
N ARG A 136 -9.25 -13.60 7.94
CA ARG A 136 -8.69 -13.14 6.66
C ARG A 136 -9.35 -11.87 6.12
N ALA A 137 -10.66 -11.70 6.28
CA ALA A 137 -11.36 -10.52 5.79
C ALA A 137 -10.99 -9.30 6.65
N ARG A 138 -11.04 -9.44 7.97
CA ARG A 138 -10.69 -8.37 8.91
C ARG A 138 -9.24 -7.92 8.78
N ILE A 139 -8.29 -8.83 8.57
CA ILE A 139 -6.87 -8.48 8.36
C ILE A 139 -6.71 -7.64 7.09
N ARG A 140 -7.39 -8.01 5.99
CA ARG A 140 -7.33 -7.24 4.73
C ARG A 140 -7.93 -5.84 4.86
N GLU A 141 -9.07 -5.72 5.54
CA GLU A 141 -9.72 -4.44 5.80
C GLU A 141 -8.86 -3.54 6.69
N ALA A 142 -8.32 -4.09 7.78
CA ALA A 142 -7.44 -3.38 8.69
C ALA A 142 -6.13 -2.94 8.02
N ALA A 143 -5.55 -3.77 7.14
CA ALA A 143 -4.37 -3.39 6.35
C ALA A 143 -4.66 -2.17 5.45
N CYS A 144 -5.81 -2.15 4.78
CA CYS A 144 -6.22 -0.99 3.98
C CYS A 144 -6.45 0.26 4.86
N GLN A 145 -7.00 0.08 6.06
CA GLN A 145 -7.23 1.19 7.00
C GLN A 145 -5.90 1.81 7.45
N VAL A 146 -4.93 0.98 7.85
CA VAL A 146 -3.58 1.43 8.23
C VAL A 146 -2.90 2.19 7.09
N ALA A 147 -3.05 1.73 5.84
CA ALA A 147 -2.48 2.42 4.69
C ALA A 147 -3.07 3.82 4.47
N VAL A 148 -4.40 3.96 4.56
CA VAL A 148 -5.08 5.27 4.46
C VAL A 148 -4.65 6.18 5.60
N ASP A 149 -4.63 5.66 6.83
CA ASP A 149 -4.26 6.43 8.01
C ASP A 149 -2.82 6.92 7.92
N ARG A 150 -1.89 6.06 7.47
CA ARG A 150 -0.49 6.45 7.32
C ARG A 150 -0.33 7.59 6.32
N LEU A 151 -0.94 7.47 5.14
CA LEU A 151 -0.79 8.51 4.14
C LEU A 151 -1.38 9.84 4.63
N LEU A 152 -2.50 9.80 5.36
CA LEU A 152 -3.07 11.00 6.00
C LEU A 152 -2.12 11.63 7.02
N GLU A 153 -1.41 10.83 7.82
CA GLU A 153 -0.40 11.33 8.77
C GLU A 153 0.77 12.03 8.06
N ILE A 154 1.33 11.41 7.01
CA ILE A 154 2.40 12.00 6.20
C ILE A 154 1.93 13.34 5.62
N LEU A 155 0.73 13.34 5.03
CA LEU A 155 0.04 14.53 4.54
C LEU A 155 -0.33 15.53 5.65
N GLY A 156 -0.25 15.18 6.93
CA GLY A 156 -0.45 16.11 8.05
C GLY A 156 0.82 16.85 8.43
N ASN A 157 1.94 16.11 8.47
CA ASN A 157 3.22 16.55 9.01
C ASN A 157 3.98 17.56 8.14
N GLU A 158 3.69 17.62 6.84
CA GLU A 158 4.33 18.55 5.89
C GLU A 158 3.91 20.03 6.05
N THR A 159 2.99 20.36 6.96
CA THR A 159 2.50 21.75 7.16
C THR A 159 3.38 22.59 8.11
N SER A 160 4.52 22.05 8.57
CA SER A 160 5.42 22.69 9.53
C SER A 160 6.83 23.01 9.00
N ALA A 161 7.00 23.15 7.67
CA ALA A 161 8.25 23.58 7.05
C ALA A 161 8.10 24.94 6.34
#